data_AF-A0A218UCL4-F1
#
_entry.id   AF-A0A218UCL4-F1
#
_cell.length_a   1.000
_cell.length_b   1.000
_cell.length_c   1.000
_cell.angle_alpha   90.00
_cell.angle_beta   90.00
_cell.angle_gamma   90.00
#
_symmetry.space_group_name_H-M   'P 1'
#
loop_
_entity.id
_entity.type
_entity.pdbx_description
1 polymer ?
#
loop_
_entity_poly.entity_id
_entity_poly.type
_entity_poly.pdbx_seq_one_letter_code
_entity_poly.pdbx_strand_id
1 'polypeptide(L)'
;MFPGLTAVLVPSRCPGAAVAARSAPEDTVTSSFASFIRAARPEHLSPTVRQRSKRMILDSIGVGLVGSTTRVFDIALRYCRELYSSVAVSSVYGKPGVKLSPTLAAFTNGVATHSMDFDDTWHPATHPSGAVLPALLAASQMVPPNTKPNGLDFLLAFNVGLEVQGRLMHFSTEAHDIPKRFHPPSVVGTLGSAAATAKLLSLSSAQCCHALGIAASLAGAPMANAATQAKPLHVGNATRLGLEAALLAGRGMEANPLILDDIPGCSGFSAFYSVYQPKPLSAPGEHHEFLLEKQDIAFKRFPAHLGMHWVVDAALSVRNLFINYAGSFSPSLIRSIMLKIPVSKYINRPFPSSEHQARHSFQFNACAALLDGEVGLGSFSESSIQRQELRELLDKVVVEHPEDNVANFDKMYGEVALLLHSGDILTGKCDTFYGHWRNPLSKESLLKKFRSNASHVLPEEKIEAIITLVDNLENLSDSSQLACSL
;
A
#
# COMPACT_ATOMS: atom_id res chain seq x y z
N MET A 1 61.69 34.52 -21.54
CA MET A 1 60.54 34.56 -22.48
C MET A 1 59.44 33.74 -21.82
N PHE A 2 58.32 34.24 -21.32
CA PHE A 2 57.51 35.41 -21.66
C PHE A 2 57.08 36.19 -20.38
N PRO A 3 56.65 37.47 -20.52
CA PRO A 3 56.35 38.38 -19.43
C PRO A 3 54.90 38.28 -18.95
N GLY A 4 54.62 38.90 -17.80
CA GLY A 4 53.35 38.82 -17.10
C GLY A 4 52.15 39.49 -17.77
N LEU A 5 50.97 39.06 -17.30
CA LEU A 5 49.71 39.77 -17.43
C LEU A 5 49.03 39.81 -16.06
N THR A 6 49.06 40.98 -15.43
CA THR A 6 48.14 41.39 -14.37
C THR A 6 46.74 41.59 -14.96
N ALA A 7 45.79 40.73 -14.60
CA ALA A 7 44.37 40.98 -14.80
C ALA A 7 43.74 41.42 -13.47
N VAL A 8 43.30 42.67 -13.43
CA VAL A 8 42.50 43.26 -12.36
C VAL A 8 41.11 42.64 -12.41
N LEU A 9 40.76 41.81 -11.41
CA LEU A 9 39.39 41.33 -11.21
C LEU A 9 38.55 42.46 -10.62
N VAL A 10 37.72 43.09 -11.46
CA VAL A 10 36.61 43.92 -11.02
C VAL A 10 35.51 42.99 -10.50
N PRO A 11 35.04 43.10 -9.24
CA PRO A 11 33.94 42.28 -8.78
C PRO A 11 32.65 42.78 -9.43
N SER A 12 32.10 41.99 -10.36
CA SER A 12 30.74 42.15 -10.84
C SER A 12 29.78 41.96 -9.68
N ARG A 13 29.20 43.05 -9.17
CA ARG A 13 28.10 43.00 -8.22
C ARG A 13 26.89 42.41 -8.94
N CYS A 14 26.57 41.14 -8.65
CA CYS A 14 25.23 40.62 -8.91
C CYS A 14 24.23 41.47 -8.11
N PRO A 15 23.12 41.91 -8.72
CA PRO A 15 22.06 42.58 -7.98
C PRO A 15 21.52 41.61 -6.94
N GLY A 16 21.41 42.08 -5.70
CA GLY A 16 21.02 41.26 -4.55
C GLY A 16 19.74 40.50 -4.81
N ALA A 17 19.85 39.17 -4.93
CA ALA A 17 18.72 38.29 -4.70
C ALA A 17 18.27 38.57 -3.26
N ALA A 18 17.06 39.10 -3.10
CA ALA A 18 16.42 39.18 -1.80
C ALA A 18 16.43 37.77 -1.22
N VAL A 19 17.26 37.54 -0.20
CA VAL A 19 17.23 36.30 0.57
C VAL A 19 15.85 36.31 1.23
N ALA A 20 14.94 35.50 0.68
CA ALA A 20 13.63 35.29 1.30
C ALA A 20 13.88 34.97 2.77
N ALA A 21 13.26 35.75 3.66
CA ALA A 21 13.40 35.55 5.09
C ALA A 21 13.10 34.09 5.40
N ARG A 22 14.11 33.34 5.86
CA ARG A 22 13.91 31.95 6.29
C ARG A 22 12.92 31.99 7.44
N SER A 23 11.77 31.32 7.28
CA SER A 23 10.91 30.97 8.39
C SER A 23 11.74 30.30 9.47
N ALA A 24 11.41 30.51 10.74
CA ALA A 24 12.09 29.82 11.83
C ALA A 24 11.98 28.29 11.56
N PRO A 25 13.02 27.48 11.89
CA PRO A 25 12.98 26.04 11.71
C PRO A 25 11.73 25.37 12.30
N GLU A 26 11.07 26.02 13.26
CA GLU A 26 9.86 25.56 13.95
C GLU A 26 8.55 25.77 13.15
N ASP A 27 8.58 26.48 12.01
CA ASP A 27 7.40 26.87 11.22
C ASP A 27 7.31 26.24 9.81
N THR A 28 8.14 25.24 9.50
CA THR A 28 8.21 24.61 8.17
C THR A 28 7.26 23.40 8.07
N VAL A 29 6.86 23.04 6.85
CA VAL A 29 6.06 21.82 6.62
C VAL A 29 6.85 20.61 7.10
N THR A 30 8.12 20.50 6.75
CA THR A 30 8.96 19.36 7.16
C THR A 30 9.09 19.25 8.68
N SER A 31 9.38 20.34 9.38
CA SER A 31 9.52 20.32 10.84
C SER A 31 8.20 20.07 11.57
N SER A 32 7.06 20.51 11.01
CA SER A 32 5.75 20.21 11.58
C SER A 32 5.46 18.70 11.60
N PHE A 33 5.81 17.98 10.53
CA PHE A 33 5.70 16.52 10.47
C PHE A 33 6.63 15.84 11.49
N ALA A 34 7.88 16.30 11.58
CA ALA A 34 8.84 15.77 12.54
C ALA A 34 8.38 15.94 14.00
N SER A 35 7.83 17.13 14.31
CA SER A 35 7.24 17.45 15.61
C SER A 35 6.02 16.58 15.90
N PHE A 36 5.12 16.37 14.92
CA PHE A 36 3.99 15.44 15.06
C PHE A 36 4.45 14.02 15.40
N ILE A 37 5.39 13.46 14.63
CA ILE A 37 5.93 12.11 14.86
C ILE A 37 6.46 11.99 16.29
N ARG A 38 7.26 12.96 16.74
CA ARG A 38 7.83 12.94 18.09
C ARG A 38 6.76 13.07 19.18
N ALA A 39 5.78 13.96 18.99
CA ALA A 39 4.83 14.37 20.02
C ALA A 39 3.59 13.48 20.14
N ALA A 40 3.26 12.66 19.12
CA ALA A 40 2.15 11.72 19.21
C ALA A 40 2.32 10.76 20.41
N ARG A 41 1.23 10.41 21.10
CA ARG A 41 1.26 9.52 22.28
C ARG A 41 0.10 8.52 22.19
N PRO A 42 0.17 7.40 22.93
CA PRO A 42 -0.88 6.38 22.87
C PRO A 42 -2.28 6.91 23.22
N GLU A 43 -2.37 7.93 24.07
CA GLU A 43 -3.65 8.53 24.48
C GLU A 43 -4.36 9.23 23.32
N HIS A 44 -3.64 9.63 22.27
CA HIS A 44 -4.25 10.20 21.07
C HIS A 44 -4.92 9.14 20.17
N LEU A 45 -4.74 7.84 20.45
CA LEU A 45 -5.40 6.78 19.69
C LEU A 45 -6.84 6.55 20.18
N SER A 46 -7.80 7.09 19.43
CA SER A 46 -9.21 6.84 19.71
C SER A 46 -9.54 5.33 19.58
N PRO A 47 -10.61 4.84 20.24
CA PRO A 47 -11.04 3.44 20.10
C PRO A 47 -11.26 3.03 18.64
N THR A 48 -11.76 3.96 17.80
CA THR A 48 -11.94 3.75 16.35
C THR A 48 -10.62 3.52 15.63
N VAL A 49 -9.60 4.34 15.88
CA VAL A 49 -8.26 4.18 15.30
C VAL A 49 -7.67 2.83 15.70
N ARG A 50 -7.76 2.47 16.99
CA ARG A 50 -7.27 1.18 17.49
C ARG A 50 -7.98 0.00 16.83
N GLN A 51 -9.30 0.06 16.70
CA GLN A 51 -10.07 -1.01 16.08
C GLN A 51 -9.78 -1.16 14.58
N ARG A 52 -9.70 -0.05 13.83
CA ARG A 52 -9.35 -0.08 12.39
C ARG A 52 -7.92 -0.55 12.17
N SER A 53 -6.95 -0.05 12.93
CA SER A 53 -5.55 -0.47 12.80
C SER A 53 -5.34 -1.95 13.13
N LYS A 54 -6.00 -2.51 14.15
CA LYS A 54 -5.96 -3.97 14.41
C LYS A 54 -6.48 -4.80 13.23
N ARG A 55 -7.54 -4.35 12.56
CA ARG A 55 -8.06 -5.00 11.33
C ARG A 55 -7.03 -4.95 10.20
N MET A 56 -6.39 -3.80 9.99
CA MET A 56 -5.33 -3.62 8.99
C MET A 56 -4.12 -4.52 9.25
N ILE A 57 -3.68 -4.60 10.51
CA ILE A 57 -2.57 -5.46 10.93
C ILE A 57 -2.90 -6.93 10.65
N LEU A 58 -4.09 -7.40 11.05
CA LEU A 58 -4.49 -8.78 10.82
C LEU A 58 -4.56 -9.11 9.32
N ASP A 59 -5.17 -8.23 8.53
CA ASP A 59 -5.26 -8.41 7.07
C ASP A 59 -3.88 -8.47 6.41
N SER A 60 -3.01 -7.51 6.75
CA SER A 60 -1.66 -7.38 6.21
C SER A 60 -0.77 -8.58 6.55
N ILE A 61 -0.94 -9.17 7.74
CA ILE A 61 -0.27 -10.42 8.12
C ILE A 61 -0.83 -11.57 7.28
N GLY A 62 -2.15 -11.72 7.21
CA GLY A 62 -2.78 -12.81 6.47
C GLY A 62 -2.35 -12.83 4.99
N VAL A 63 -2.43 -11.70 4.31
CA VAL A 63 -2.01 -11.59 2.90
C VAL A 63 -0.49 -11.76 2.74
N GLY A 64 0.31 -11.37 3.72
CA GLY A 64 1.76 -11.61 3.74
C GLY A 64 2.12 -13.09 3.91
N LEU A 65 1.39 -13.81 4.77
CA LEU A 65 1.56 -15.25 4.99
C LEU A 65 1.27 -16.06 3.72
N VAL A 66 0.11 -15.85 3.08
CA VAL A 66 -0.15 -16.50 1.78
C VAL A 66 0.82 -16.01 0.70
N GLY A 67 1.20 -14.73 0.73
CA GLY A 67 2.18 -14.16 -0.19
C GLY A 67 3.58 -14.77 -0.09
N SER A 68 3.93 -15.37 1.05
CA SER A 68 5.20 -16.10 1.25
C SER A 68 5.29 -17.43 0.47
N THR A 69 4.22 -17.81 -0.23
CA THR A 69 4.15 -18.96 -1.15
C THR A 69 4.40 -18.58 -2.62
N THR A 70 4.56 -17.28 -2.90
CA THR A 70 4.69 -16.78 -4.27
C THR A 70 6.12 -16.88 -4.80
N ARG A 71 6.26 -17.04 -6.12
CA ARG A 71 7.57 -17.04 -6.79
C ARG A 71 8.36 -15.75 -6.58
N VAL A 72 7.69 -14.59 -6.54
CA VAL A 72 8.36 -13.28 -6.32
C VAL A 72 8.97 -13.19 -4.92
N PHE A 73 8.28 -13.74 -3.92
CA PHE A 73 8.81 -13.85 -2.56
C PHE A 73 10.02 -14.78 -2.52
N ASP A 74 9.97 -15.94 -3.16
CA ASP A 74 11.11 -16.89 -3.16
C ASP A 74 12.36 -16.29 -3.81
N ILE A 75 12.20 -15.49 -4.88
CA ILE A 75 13.30 -14.75 -5.51
C ILE A 75 13.89 -13.74 -4.51
N ALA A 76 13.04 -12.94 -3.87
CA ALA A 76 13.48 -11.94 -2.89
C ALA A 76 14.19 -12.57 -1.68
N LEU A 77 13.64 -13.67 -1.14
CA LEU A 77 14.22 -14.38 0.00
C LEU A 77 15.58 -15.00 -0.34
N ARG A 78 15.72 -15.63 -1.52
CA ARG A 78 17.03 -16.17 -1.96
C ARG A 78 18.08 -15.08 -2.05
N TYR A 79 17.76 -13.97 -2.72
CA TYR A 79 18.64 -12.80 -2.79
C TYR A 79 19.04 -12.32 -1.38
N CYS A 80 18.09 -12.16 -0.48
CA CYS A 80 18.37 -11.69 0.87
C CYS A 80 19.22 -12.66 1.72
N ARG A 81 19.11 -13.98 1.50
CA ARG A 81 19.91 -14.99 2.20
C ARG A 81 21.37 -14.98 1.79
N GLU A 82 21.66 -14.54 0.57
CA GLU A 82 23.03 -14.45 0.03
C GLU A 82 23.77 -13.20 0.55
N LEU A 83 23.04 -12.23 1.09
CA LEU A 83 23.63 -11.02 1.69
C LEU A 83 24.09 -11.30 3.12
N TYR A 84 25.38 -11.11 3.39
CA TYR A 84 25.94 -11.23 4.73
C TYR A 84 25.36 -10.16 5.67
N SER A 85 24.99 -10.57 6.89
CA SER A 85 24.69 -9.67 8.01
C SER A 85 25.21 -10.27 9.31
N SER A 86 25.91 -9.46 10.11
CA SER A 86 26.34 -9.84 11.46
C SER A 86 25.19 -9.88 12.47
N VAL A 87 24.03 -9.33 12.13
CA VAL A 87 22.82 -9.31 12.96
C VAL A 87 21.67 -9.89 12.15
N ALA A 88 21.22 -11.10 12.51
CA ALA A 88 20.08 -11.79 11.90
C ALA A 88 19.06 -12.14 13.01
N VAL A 89 18.13 -11.22 13.28
CA VAL A 89 17.20 -11.31 14.42
C VAL A 89 15.73 -11.28 14.00
N SER A 90 15.43 -10.78 12.80
CA SER A 90 14.06 -10.52 12.38
C SER A 90 13.47 -11.70 11.59
N SER A 91 12.23 -12.08 11.93
CA SER A 91 11.51 -13.21 11.31
C SER A 91 11.14 -12.93 9.86
N VAL A 92 11.11 -14.00 9.06
CA VAL A 92 10.53 -14.00 7.70
C VAL A 92 9.20 -14.74 7.73
N TYR A 93 8.14 -14.10 7.23
CA TYR A 93 6.78 -14.64 7.23
C TYR A 93 6.71 -16.05 6.64
N GLY A 94 6.07 -16.97 7.38
CA GLY A 94 5.80 -18.32 6.90
C GLY A 94 7.06 -19.18 6.70
N LYS A 95 8.22 -18.73 7.18
CA LYS A 95 9.50 -19.46 7.10
C LYS A 95 10.10 -19.65 8.50
N PRO A 96 9.58 -20.62 9.29
CA PRO A 96 10.03 -20.86 10.65
C PRO A 96 11.56 -21.05 10.75
N GLY A 97 12.17 -20.39 11.74
CA GLY A 97 13.62 -20.45 11.99
C GLY A 97 14.47 -19.60 11.03
N VAL A 98 13.91 -19.05 9.96
CA VAL A 98 14.63 -18.17 9.04
C VAL A 98 14.66 -16.76 9.61
N LYS A 99 15.88 -16.27 9.87
CA LYS A 99 16.13 -14.91 10.36
C LYS A 99 17.01 -14.16 9.37
N LEU A 100 16.69 -12.89 9.15
CA LEU A 100 17.49 -11.96 8.35
C LEU A 100 17.83 -10.71 9.18
N SER A 101 18.67 -9.84 8.63
CA SER A 101 18.83 -8.49 9.17
C SER A 101 17.48 -7.76 9.14
N PRO A 102 17.24 -6.78 10.04
CA PRO A 102 15.94 -6.12 10.10
C PRO A 102 15.49 -5.50 8.78
N THR A 103 16.39 -4.85 8.03
CA THR A 103 16.06 -4.25 6.72
C THR A 103 15.74 -5.31 5.66
N LEU A 104 16.43 -6.46 5.67
CA LEU A 104 16.19 -7.54 4.70
C LEU A 104 14.94 -8.36 5.04
N ALA A 105 14.64 -8.58 6.32
CA ALA A 105 13.38 -9.17 6.76
C ALA A 105 12.19 -8.26 6.40
N ALA A 106 12.30 -6.97 6.70
CA ALA A 106 11.30 -5.96 6.35
C ALA A 106 11.04 -5.93 4.83
N PHE A 107 12.10 -5.95 4.01
CA PHE A 107 11.99 -6.05 2.55
C PHE A 107 11.23 -7.31 2.12
N THR A 108 11.67 -8.47 2.59
CA THR A 108 11.15 -9.77 2.16
C THR A 108 9.68 -9.92 2.56
N ASN A 109 9.32 -9.50 3.77
CA ASN A 109 7.95 -9.53 4.26
C ASN A 109 7.07 -8.49 3.56
N GLY A 110 7.58 -7.30 3.24
CA GLY A 110 6.86 -6.31 2.42
C GLY A 110 6.60 -6.79 0.99
N VAL A 111 7.56 -7.50 0.38
CA VAL A 111 7.34 -8.21 -0.89
C VAL A 111 6.23 -9.25 -0.74
N ALA A 112 6.23 -10.03 0.35
CA ALA A 112 5.20 -11.03 0.61
C ALA A 112 3.80 -10.38 0.66
N THR A 113 3.65 -9.32 1.47
CA THR A 113 2.38 -8.62 1.66
C THR A 113 1.78 -8.09 0.36
N HIS A 114 2.60 -7.55 -0.55
CA HIS A 114 2.12 -6.99 -1.82
C HIS A 114 2.26 -7.94 -3.02
N SER A 115 2.70 -9.19 -2.81
CA SER A 115 3.03 -10.15 -3.88
C SER A 115 1.88 -10.44 -4.83
N MET A 116 0.66 -10.48 -4.30
CA MET A 116 -0.56 -10.86 -5.02
C MET A 116 -1.51 -9.68 -5.25
N ASP A 117 -1.09 -8.43 -4.95
CA ASP A 117 -1.98 -7.26 -4.96
C ASP A 117 -3.25 -7.50 -4.11
N PHE A 118 -3.10 -8.09 -2.92
CA PHE A 118 -4.21 -8.55 -2.07
C PHE A 118 -4.35 -7.76 -0.75
N ASP A 119 -3.32 -6.99 -0.44
CA ASP A 119 -3.28 -6.08 0.69
C ASP A 119 -4.27 -4.92 0.56
N ASP A 120 -4.40 -4.24 1.70
CA ASP A 120 -5.39 -3.20 1.93
C ASP A 120 -5.22 -1.99 1.03
N THR A 121 -6.27 -1.20 0.86
CA THR A 121 -6.26 -0.01 -0.02
C THR A 121 -6.95 1.16 0.66
N TRP A 122 -6.36 2.35 0.55
CA TRP A 122 -6.86 3.56 1.21
C TRP A 122 -7.27 4.66 0.23
N HIS A 123 -7.79 5.75 0.78
CA HIS A 123 -8.08 6.98 0.04
C HIS A 123 -7.39 8.17 0.72
N PRO A 124 -6.63 9.01 0.00
CA PRO A 124 -6.22 8.88 -1.40
C PRO A 124 -5.45 7.57 -1.72
N ALA A 125 -5.35 7.20 -3.00
CA ALA A 125 -5.06 5.83 -3.43
C ALA A 125 -3.65 5.33 -3.07
N THR A 126 -3.54 4.42 -2.09
CA THR A 126 -2.28 3.74 -1.72
C THR A 126 -2.55 2.41 -1.02
N HIS A 127 -1.48 1.64 -0.76
CA HIS A 127 -1.45 0.40 0.03
C HIS A 127 -0.65 0.65 1.31
N PRO A 128 -1.28 1.16 2.38
CA PRO A 128 -0.53 1.84 3.43
C PRO A 128 0.07 0.89 4.48
N SER A 129 -0.55 -0.27 4.73
CA SER A 129 -0.12 -1.18 5.80
C SER A 129 1.14 -1.95 5.45
N GLY A 130 1.26 -2.43 4.21
CA GLY A 130 2.40 -3.23 3.77
C GLY A 130 3.73 -2.47 3.82
N ALA A 131 3.71 -1.13 3.68
CA ALA A 131 4.90 -0.31 3.82
C ALA A 131 5.35 -0.15 5.28
N VAL A 132 4.42 -0.21 6.24
CA VAL A 132 4.68 0.12 7.66
C VAL A 132 4.86 -1.13 8.53
N LEU A 133 3.93 -2.08 8.43
CA LEU A 133 3.87 -3.20 9.37
C LEU A 133 5.14 -4.05 9.39
N PRO A 134 5.72 -4.48 8.24
CA PRO A 134 6.90 -5.34 8.30
C PRO A 134 8.15 -4.60 8.77
N ALA A 135 8.23 -3.27 8.62
CA ALA A 135 9.30 -2.46 9.20
C ALA A 135 9.19 -2.45 10.73
N LEU A 136 7.99 -2.24 11.28
CA LEU A 136 7.76 -2.24 12.72
C LEU A 136 7.99 -3.61 13.36
N LEU A 137 7.57 -4.70 12.70
CA LEU A 137 7.84 -6.05 13.19
C LEU A 137 9.34 -6.36 13.21
N ALA A 138 10.07 -5.97 12.15
CA ALA A 138 11.51 -6.13 12.12
C ALA A 138 12.21 -5.25 13.18
N ALA A 139 11.75 -4.02 13.36
CA ALA A 139 12.28 -3.08 14.34
C ALA A 139 12.01 -3.51 15.78
N SER A 140 10.80 -3.98 16.10
CA SER A 140 10.49 -4.46 17.45
C SER A 140 11.37 -5.66 17.84
N GLN A 141 11.76 -6.52 16.90
CA GLN A 141 12.69 -7.62 17.14
C GLN A 141 14.14 -7.15 17.34
N MET A 142 14.58 -6.04 16.74
CA MET A 142 15.94 -5.53 16.87
C MET A 142 16.20 -4.80 18.20
N VAL A 143 15.14 -4.24 18.81
CA VAL A 143 15.27 -3.48 20.06
C VAL A 143 15.69 -4.41 21.22
N PRO A 144 16.60 -3.99 22.12
CA PRO A 144 17.04 -4.82 23.25
C PRO A 144 15.88 -5.25 24.17
N PRO A 145 15.99 -6.41 24.86
CA PRO A 145 14.92 -6.95 25.71
C PRO A 145 14.35 -5.98 26.76
N ASN A 146 15.20 -5.17 27.38
CA ASN A 146 14.80 -4.26 28.47
C ASN A 146 14.10 -2.98 27.98
N THR A 147 14.05 -2.76 26.67
CA THR A 147 13.48 -1.56 26.04
C THR A 147 12.46 -1.92 24.95
N LYS A 148 11.95 -3.16 24.95
CA LYS A 148 10.97 -3.60 23.95
C LYS A 148 9.73 -2.71 23.97
N PRO A 149 9.26 -2.23 22.80
CA PRO A 149 8.03 -1.48 22.73
C PRO A 149 6.85 -2.37 23.10
N ASN A 150 5.95 -1.86 23.94
CA ASN A 150 4.70 -2.54 24.25
C ASN A 150 3.73 -2.44 23.06
N GLY A 151 2.56 -3.07 23.19
CA GLY A 151 1.55 -3.10 22.14
C GLY A 151 0.95 -1.74 21.78
N LEU A 152 0.79 -0.84 22.74
CA LEU A 152 0.32 0.53 22.49
C LEU A 152 1.38 1.37 21.77
N ASP A 153 2.65 1.22 22.11
CA ASP A 153 3.77 1.87 21.40
C ASP A 153 3.81 1.41 19.94
N PHE A 154 3.61 0.11 19.72
CA PHE A 154 3.53 -0.48 18.37
C PHE A 154 2.34 0.05 17.58
N LEU A 155 1.13 0.05 18.17
CA LEU A 155 -0.07 0.60 17.54
C LEU A 155 0.08 2.09 17.22
N LEU A 156 0.70 2.86 18.12
CA LEU A 156 0.97 4.27 17.89
C LEU A 156 1.95 4.48 16.72
N ALA A 157 3.06 3.75 16.70
CA ALA A 157 4.02 3.82 15.61
C ALA A 157 3.37 3.44 14.26
N PHE A 158 2.54 2.41 14.25
CA PHE A 158 1.79 1.99 13.06
C PHE A 158 0.90 3.13 12.55
N ASN A 159 0.07 3.72 13.44
CA ASN A 159 -0.84 4.80 13.06
C ASN A 159 -0.13 6.11 12.71
N VAL A 160 1.02 6.42 13.31
CA VAL A 160 1.86 7.56 12.87
C VAL A 160 2.37 7.36 11.44
N GLY A 161 2.78 6.14 11.07
CA GLY A 161 3.18 5.81 9.71
C GLY A 161 2.05 5.96 8.70
N LEU A 162 0.82 5.57 9.06
CA LEU A 162 -0.37 5.76 8.23
C LEU A 162 -0.73 7.24 8.09
N GLU A 163 -0.71 7.98 9.20
CA GLU A 163 -1.04 9.41 9.24
C GLU A 163 -0.12 10.21 8.33
N VAL A 164 1.20 9.98 8.41
CA VAL A 164 2.18 10.63 7.54
C VAL A 164 1.90 10.30 6.08
N GLN A 165 1.63 9.04 5.73
CA GLN A 165 1.27 8.68 4.36
C GLN A 165 0.05 9.44 3.84
N GLY A 166 -1.03 9.43 4.61
CA GLY A 166 -2.28 10.07 4.23
C GLY A 166 -2.12 11.59 4.08
N ARG A 167 -1.45 12.24 5.03
CA ARG A 167 -1.21 13.69 4.99
C ARG A 167 -0.36 14.10 3.79
N LEU A 168 0.68 13.33 3.47
CA LEU A 168 1.51 13.56 2.28
C LEU A 168 0.71 13.39 0.97
N MET A 169 -0.19 12.41 0.89
CA MET A 169 -1.06 12.26 -0.28
C MET A 169 -1.99 13.47 -0.48
N HIS A 170 -2.42 14.13 0.59
CA HIS A 170 -3.24 15.34 0.52
C HIS A 170 -2.48 16.59 0.05
N PHE A 171 -1.17 16.49 -0.20
CA PHE A 171 -0.41 17.59 -0.82
C PHE A 171 -0.68 17.74 -2.31
N SER A 172 -1.42 16.80 -2.92
CA SER A 172 -1.85 16.93 -4.31
C SER A 172 -3.24 16.38 -4.53
N THR A 173 -4.07 17.12 -5.27
CA THR A 173 -5.38 16.62 -5.71
C THR A 173 -5.24 15.41 -6.65
N GLU A 174 -4.15 15.29 -7.39
CA GLU A 174 -3.93 14.16 -8.32
C GLU A 174 -3.83 12.81 -7.60
N ALA A 175 -3.48 12.82 -6.31
CA ALA A 175 -3.33 11.63 -5.49
C ALA A 175 -4.67 10.96 -5.16
N HIS A 176 -5.78 11.69 -5.29
CA HIS A 176 -7.14 11.17 -5.06
C HIS A 176 -7.58 10.22 -6.18
N ASP A 177 -7.00 10.39 -7.37
CA ASP A 177 -7.25 9.56 -8.53
C ASP A 177 -6.23 8.41 -8.61
N ILE A 178 -6.55 7.43 -9.45
CA ILE A 178 -5.65 6.33 -9.76
C ILE A 178 -4.34 6.88 -10.39
N PRO A 179 -3.15 6.48 -9.88
CA PRO A 179 -1.87 7.10 -10.23
C PRO A 179 -1.46 6.90 -11.69
N LYS A 180 -0.78 7.91 -12.25
CA LYS A 180 -0.32 7.94 -13.65
C LYS A 180 1.20 7.89 -13.85
N ARG A 181 1.98 8.39 -12.89
CA ARG A 181 3.45 8.55 -13.01
C ARG A 181 4.23 7.66 -12.06
N PHE A 182 4.15 7.94 -10.76
CA PHE A 182 4.80 7.14 -9.70
C PHE A 182 3.78 6.29 -8.97
N HIS A 183 4.22 5.14 -8.46
CA HIS A 183 3.41 4.25 -7.65
C HIS A 183 3.36 4.77 -6.20
N PRO A 184 2.20 5.20 -5.67
CA PRO A 184 2.11 5.87 -4.36
C PRO A 184 2.75 5.11 -3.19
N PRO A 185 2.64 3.76 -3.06
CA PRO A 185 3.31 3.03 -2.00
C PRO A 185 4.84 3.20 -1.98
N SER A 186 5.49 3.38 -3.14
CA SER A 186 6.93 3.65 -3.21
C SER A 186 7.32 5.08 -2.85
N VAL A 187 6.35 6.00 -2.88
CA VAL A 187 6.54 7.42 -2.57
C VAL A 187 6.20 7.65 -1.10
N VAL A 188 4.92 7.67 -0.76
CA VAL A 188 4.46 7.97 0.60
C VAL A 188 4.74 6.82 1.56
N GLY A 189 4.68 5.57 1.11
CA GLY A 189 4.95 4.40 1.96
C GLY A 189 6.38 4.40 2.52
N THR A 190 7.36 4.87 1.74
CA THR A 190 8.76 5.00 2.19
C THR A 190 8.88 5.99 3.35
N LEU A 191 8.20 7.14 3.25
CA LEU A 191 8.17 8.14 4.32
C LEU A 191 7.33 7.66 5.52
N GLY A 192 6.24 6.92 5.27
CA GLY A 192 5.43 6.27 6.31
C GLY A 192 6.23 5.25 7.13
N SER A 193 7.01 4.41 6.47
CA SER A 193 7.92 3.45 7.11
C SER A 193 8.98 4.17 7.95
N ALA A 194 9.57 5.26 7.43
CA ALA A 194 10.53 6.08 8.17
C ALA A 194 9.89 6.72 9.41
N ALA A 195 8.71 7.32 9.27
CA ALA A 195 7.98 7.94 10.37
C ALA A 195 7.59 6.94 11.46
N ALA A 196 7.06 5.77 11.07
CA ALA A 196 6.67 4.71 11.99
C ALA A 196 7.89 4.17 12.76
N THR A 197 8.98 3.91 12.04
CA THR A 197 10.23 3.42 12.65
C THR A 197 10.83 4.46 13.58
N ALA A 198 10.90 5.73 13.14
CA ALA A 198 11.39 6.82 13.97
C ALA A 198 10.58 6.99 15.25
N LYS A 199 9.25 6.80 15.16
CA LYS A 199 8.35 6.78 16.31
C LYS A 199 8.67 5.61 17.26
N LEU A 200 8.74 4.39 16.74
CA LEU A 200 9.01 3.20 17.54
C LEU A 200 10.36 3.28 18.27
N LEU A 201 11.39 3.81 17.58
CA LEU A 201 12.74 3.98 18.12
C LEU A 201 12.90 5.26 18.95
N SER A 202 11.83 6.02 19.19
CA SER A 202 11.83 7.24 20.00
C SER A 202 12.87 8.28 19.56
N LEU A 203 13.05 8.46 18.24
CA LEU A 203 13.99 9.45 17.71
C LEU A 203 13.57 10.89 18.08
N SER A 204 14.54 11.79 18.22
CA SER A 204 14.29 13.21 18.47
C SER A 204 13.62 13.88 17.27
N SER A 205 12.99 15.05 17.45
CA SER A 205 12.35 15.79 16.34
C SER A 205 13.34 16.09 15.20
N ALA A 206 14.58 16.49 15.51
CA ALA A 206 15.63 16.69 14.51
C ALA A 206 15.93 15.41 13.72
N GLN A 207 16.05 14.27 14.41
CA GLN A 207 16.27 12.98 13.75
C GLN A 207 15.04 12.54 12.93
N CYS A 208 13.81 12.80 13.38
CA CYS A 208 12.61 12.55 12.59
C CYS A 208 12.60 13.37 11.29
N CYS A 209 13.02 14.65 11.35
CA CYS A 209 13.16 15.51 10.19
C CYS A 209 14.15 14.92 9.18
N HIS A 210 15.34 14.52 9.64
CA HIS A 210 16.34 13.90 8.78
C HIS A 210 15.91 12.53 8.25
N ALA A 211 15.18 11.73 9.04
CA ALA A 211 14.63 10.46 8.57
C ALA A 211 13.68 10.64 7.38
N LEU A 212 12.81 11.66 7.42
CA LEU A 212 11.94 12.01 6.29
C LEU A 212 12.74 12.50 5.07
N GLY A 213 13.78 13.32 5.30
CA GLY A 213 14.67 13.81 4.24
C GLY A 213 15.44 12.70 3.52
N ILE A 214 16.02 11.76 4.27
CA ILE A 214 16.70 10.59 3.73
C ILE A 214 15.69 9.70 2.99
N ALA A 215 14.54 9.42 3.60
CA ALA A 215 13.49 8.59 3.00
C ALA A 215 12.99 9.15 1.66
N ALA A 216 12.84 10.47 1.52
CA ALA A 216 12.45 11.10 0.27
C ALA A 216 13.48 10.88 -0.86
N SER A 217 14.77 10.79 -0.52
CA SER A 217 15.84 10.51 -1.49
C SER A 217 15.87 9.05 -1.94
N LEU A 218 15.26 8.16 -1.17
CA LEU A 218 15.14 6.73 -1.44
C LEU A 218 13.78 6.34 -2.06
N ALA A 219 12.87 7.31 -2.20
CA ALA A 219 11.50 7.10 -2.61
C ALA A 219 11.32 7.18 -4.15
N GLY A 220 10.23 6.56 -4.62
CA GLY A 220 9.75 6.69 -5.99
C GLY A 220 10.08 5.53 -6.91
N ALA A 221 9.03 4.89 -7.42
CA ALA A 221 9.09 3.88 -8.47
C ALA A 221 8.05 4.19 -9.57
N PRO A 222 8.40 4.10 -10.86
CA PRO A 222 7.46 4.36 -11.94
C PRO A 222 6.30 3.37 -12.01
N MET A 223 5.14 3.82 -12.47
CA MET A 223 3.92 3.00 -12.66
C MET A 223 4.06 1.90 -13.72
N ALA A 224 5.07 1.94 -14.59
CA ALA A 224 5.26 0.96 -15.67
C ALA A 224 5.37 -0.49 -15.16
N ASN A 225 5.88 -0.68 -13.93
CA ASN A 225 6.00 -1.98 -13.28
C ASN A 225 4.74 -2.42 -12.51
N ALA A 226 3.64 -1.66 -12.54
CA ALA A 226 2.45 -1.97 -11.76
C ALA A 226 1.81 -3.32 -12.11
N ALA A 227 1.90 -3.78 -13.36
CA ALA A 227 1.36 -5.07 -13.80
C ALA A 227 2.44 -6.12 -14.10
N THR A 228 3.62 -5.98 -13.50
CA THR A 228 4.74 -6.92 -13.65
C THR A 228 5.07 -7.58 -12.32
N GLN A 229 5.94 -8.60 -12.35
CA GLN A 229 6.48 -9.22 -11.14
C GLN A 229 7.30 -8.25 -10.27
N ALA A 230 7.64 -7.06 -10.78
CA ALA A 230 8.38 -6.06 -10.02
C ALA A 230 7.50 -5.21 -9.07
N LYS A 231 6.16 -5.15 -9.26
CA LYS A 231 5.26 -4.34 -8.40
C LYS A 231 5.45 -4.60 -6.90
N PRO A 232 5.54 -5.86 -6.42
CA PRO A 232 5.69 -6.15 -4.99
C PRO A 232 6.95 -5.55 -4.37
N LEU A 233 8.01 -5.37 -5.16
CA LEU A 233 9.24 -4.74 -4.70
C LEU A 233 9.03 -3.26 -4.35
N HIS A 234 7.99 -2.60 -4.87
CA HIS A 234 7.70 -1.21 -4.50
C HIS A 234 7.36 -1.11 -3.01
N VAL A 235 6.53 -2.02 -2.49
CA VAL A 235 6.18 -2.08 -1.07
C VAL A 235 7.36 -2.61 -0.25
N GLY A 236 8.02 -3.70 -0.68
CA GLY A 236 9.22 -4.19 -0.01
C GLY A 236 10.32 -3.13 0.12
N ASN A 237 10.53 -2.32 -0.92
CA ASN A 237 11.45 -1.19 -0.89
C ASN A 237 10.99 -0.10 0.07
N ALA A 238 9.73 0.33 -0.02
CA ALA A 238 9.19 1.33 0.89
C ALA A 238 9.40 0.93 2.35
N THR A 239 9.13 -0.33 2.68
CA THR A 239 9.36 -0.88 4.01
C THR A 239 10.84 -0.80 4.41
N ARG A 240 11.77 -1.38 3.63
CA ARG A 240 13.19 -1.41 4.03
C ARG A 240 13.85 -0.04 4.04
N LEU A 241 13.54 0.80 3.06
CA LEU A 241 14.24 2.07 2.83
C LEU A 241 13.79 3.11 3.84
N GLY A 242 12.52 3.08 4.27
CA GLY A 242 12.08 3.92 5.38
C GLY A 242 12.70 3.49 6.72
N LEU A 243 12.76 2.17 6.99
CA LEU A 243 13.46 1.62 8.15
C LEU A 243 14.94 2.04 8.15
N GLU A 244 15.62 1.91 7.01
CA GLU A 244 17.01 2.33 6.84
C GLU A 244 17.19 3.84 7.06
N ALA A 245 16.31 4.67 6.51
CA ALA A 245 16.35 6.12 6.70
C ALA A 245 16.25 6.52 8.18
N ALA A 246 15.35 5.90 8.94
CA ALA A 246 15.24 6.13 10.38
C ALA A 246 16.48 5.65 11.15
N LEU A 247 17.07 4.51 10.76
CA LEU A 247 18.30 3.99 11.35
C LEU A 247 19.52 4.88 11.07
N LEU A 248 19.61 5.47 9.87
CA LEU A 248 20.66 6.41 9.49
C LEU A 248 20.52 7.73 10.25
N ALA A 249 19.30 8.29 10.29
CA ALA A 249 19.03 9.50 11.07
C ALA A 249 19.27 9.31 12.57
N GLY A 250 18.91 8.13 13.11
CA GLY A 250 19.21 7.74 14.49
C GLY A 250 20.71 7.72 14.82
N ARG A 251 21.58 7.60 13.80
CA ARG A 251 23.04 7.65 13.91
C ARG A 251 23.63 9.03 13.56
N GLY A 252 22.79 10.04 13.37
CA GLY A 252 23.21 11.41 13.11
C GLY A 252 23.43 11.75 11.63
N MET A 253 22.98 10.90 10.69
CA MET A 253 22.96 11.30 9.29
C MET A 253 21.94 12.43 9.07
N GLU A 254 22.38 13.51 8.44
CA GLU A 254 21.54 14.68 8.14
C GLU A 254 21.03 14.64 6.69
N ALA A 255 19.92 15.34 6.45
CA ALA A 255 19.31 15.55 5.15
C ALA A 255 18.62 16.92 5.10
N ASN A 256 18.13 17.33 3.92
CA ASN A 256 17.51 18.63 3.72
C ASN A 256 16.33 18.86 4.70
N PRO A 257 16.40 19.87 5.59
CA PRO A 257 15.36 20.12 6.59
C PRO A 257 14.08 20.76 6.01
N LEU A 258 14.03 21.01 4.70
CA LEU A 258 12.90 21.59 3.97
C LEU A 258 12.39 20.64 2.87
N ILE A 259 12.61 19.33 3.03
CA ILE A 259 12.33 18.34 1.97
C ILE A 259 10.85 18.26 1.55
N LEU A 260 9.91 18.54 2.47
CA LEU A 260 8.47 18.55 2.23
C LEU A 260 7.92 19.95 1.92
N ASP A 261 8.77 20.97 1.97
CA ASP A 261 8.37 22.34 1.73
C ASP A 261 8.39 22.64 0.23
N ASP A 262 7.52 23.54 -0.22
CA ASP A 262 7.55 24.04 -1.60
C ASP A 262 8.54 25.21 -1.68
N ILE A 263 9.80 24.90 -2.02
CA ILE A 263 10.89 25.87 -2.07
C ILE A 263 11.13 26.31 -3.52
N PRO A 264 10.97 27.59 -3.88
CA PRO A 264 11.25 28.08 -5.22
C PRO A 264 12.67 27.72 -5.70
N GLY A 265 12.77 27.15 -6.90
CA GLY A 265 14.06 26.82 -7.54
C GLY A 265 14.71 25.52 -7.08
N CYS A 266 14.10 24.74 -6.18
CA CYS A 266 14.60 23.44 -5.76
C CYS A 266 13.45 22.42 -5.70
N SER A 267 13.59 21.29 -6.39
CA SER A 267 12.61 20.19 -6.28
C SER A 267 12.94 19.31 -5.06
N GLY A 268 12.08 19.35 -4.04
CA GLY A 268 12.08 18.41 -2.92
C GLY A 268 11.15 17.24 -3.19
N PHE A 269 10.32 16.88 -2.21
CA PHE A 269 9.27 15.87 -2.35
C PHE A 269 8.24 16.24 -3.44
N SER A 270 8.15 17.52 -3.82
CA SER A 270 7.38 18.00 -4.97
C SER A 270 7.74 17.32 -6.29
N ALA A 271 8.96 16.75 -6.43
CA ALA A 271 9.39 16.05 -7.64
C ALA A 271 8.48 14.87 -8.06
N PHE A 272 7.76 14.29 -7.10
CA PHE A 272 6.86 13.16 -7.33
C PHE A 272 5.46 13.56 -7.80
N TYR A 273 5.08 14.84 -7.65
CA TYR A 273 3.75 15.34 -7.96
C TYR A 273 3.77 16.37 -9.09
N SER A 274 2.73 16.40 -9.91
CA SER A 274 2.60 17.45 -10.96
C SER A 274 2.12 18.78 -10.39
N VAL A 275 1.25 18.72 -9.38
CA VAL A 275 0.77 19.86 -8.60
C VAL A 275 1.06 19.56 -7.15
N TYR A 276 1.82 20.42 -6.49
CA TYR A 276 2.26 20.21 -5.11
C TYR A 276 1.83 21.40 -4.24
N GLN A 277 1.10 21.11 -3.18
CA GLN A 277 0.54 22.08 -2.24
C GLN A 277 0.71 21.56 -0.81
N PRO A 278 1.93 21.63 -0.26
CA PRO A 278 2.22 21.09 1.05
C PRO A 278 1.49 21.89 2.13
N LYS A 279 1.09 21.20 3.20
CA LYS A 279 0.41 21.80 4.36
C LYS A 279 1.07 21.32 5.64
N PRO A 280 1.29 22.20 6.63
CA PRO A 280 1.85 21.78 7.90
C PRO A 280 0.91 20.80 8.62
N LEU A 281 1.50 19.92 9.42
CA LEU A 281 0.79 19.02 10.31
C LEU A 281 0.98 19.50 11.74
N SER A 282 -0.09 20.01 12.35
CA SER A 282 -0.04 20.47 13.73
C SER A 282 0.38 19.35 14.68
N ALA A 283 1.20 19.70 15.68
CA ALA A 283 1.46 18.79 16.79
C ALA A 283 0.13 18.32 17.41
N PRO A 284 0.02 17.04 17.80
CA PRO A 284 -1.23 16.51 18.30
C PRO A 284 -1.56 17.15 19.66
N GLY A 285 -2.66 17.90 19.71
CA GLY A 285 -3.28 18.34 20.96
C GLY A 285 -4.01 17.20 21.67
N GLU A 286 -4.76 17.51 22.73
CA GLU A 286 -5.51 16.51 23.52
C GLU A 286 -6.49 15.67 22.67
N HIS A 287 -6.98 16.25 21.56
CA HIS A 287 -7.96 15.62 20.66
C HIS A 287 -7.49 15.63 19.19
N HIS A 288 -6.24 15.23 18.93
CA HIS A 288 -5.81 15.03 17.54
C HIS A 288 -6.65 13.94 16.86
N GLU A 289 -7.26 14.30 15.74
CA GLU A 289 -8.05 13.38 14.94
C GLU A 289 -7.20 12.80 13.81
N PHE A 290 -6.91 11.49 13.91
CA PHE A 290 -6.20 10.77 12.86
C PHE A 290 -7.07 10.65 11.61
N LEU A 291 -6.45 10.64 10.43
CA LEU A 291 -7.16 10.44 9.15
C LEU A 291 -7.97 9.13 9.14
N LEU A 292 -7.44 8.10 9.80
CA LEU A 292 -8.09 6.79 9.93
C LEU A 292 -9.41 6.85 10.72
N GLU A 293 -9.71 7.93 11.43
CA GLU A 293 -11.02 8.13 12.10
C GLU A 293 -12.12 8.44 11.10
N LYS A 294 -11.80 9.21 10.06
CA LYS A 294 -12.74 9.66 9.03
C LYS A 294 -12.74 8.77 7.79
N GLN A 295 -11.58 8.24 7.43
CA GLN A 295 -11.40 7.45 6.22
C GLN A 295 -10.97 6.03 6.57
N ASP A 296 -11.91 5.08 6.48
CA ASP A 296 -11.60 3.66 6.64
C ASP A 296 -10.85 3.10 5.42
N ILE A 297 -10.45 1.84 5.54
CA ILE A 297 -9.67 1.09 4.58
C ILE A 297 -10.57 0.10 3.82
N ALA A 298 -10.27 -0.11 2.54
CA ALA A 298 -10.86 -1.18 1.77
C ALA A 298 -10.04 -2.47 1.92
N PHE A 299 -10.72 -3.57 2.26
CA PHE A 299 -10.14 -4.91 2.34
C PHE A 299 -10.59 -5.74 1.14
N LYS A 300 -9.63 -6.17 0.33
CA LYS A 300 -9.89 -6.99 -0.86
C LYS A 300 -10.39 -8.39 -0.47
N ARG A 301 -11.43 -8.89 -1.14
CA ARG A 301 -11.92 -10.28 -1.03
C ARG A 301 -11.14 -11.30 -1.88
N PHE A 302 -10.60 -10.85 -3.01
CA PHE A 302 -9.75 -11.63 -3.90
C PHE A 302 -8.51 -10.83 -4.34
N PRO A 303 -7.40 -11.51 -4.68
CA PRO A 303 -6.09 -10.89 -4.91
C PRO A 303 -5.99 -10.20 -6.28
N ALA A 304 -6.61 -9.04 -6.43
CA ALA A 304 -6.52 -8.25 -7.65
C ALA A 304 -6.61 -6.76 -7.34
N HIS A 305 -6.32 -5.95 -8.35
CA HIS A 305 -6.47 -4.50 -8.27
C HIS A 305 -7.86 -4.12 -7.74
N LEU A 306 -7.95 -3.11 -6.87
CA LEU A 306 -9.21 -2.77 -6.19
C LEU A 306 -10.36 -2.51 -7.17
N GLY A 307 -10.07 -1.86 -8.29
CA GLY A 307 -11.02 -1.62 -9.39
C GLY A 307 -11.75 -2.88 -9.87
N MET A 308 -11.11 -4.06 -9.80
CA MET A 308 -11.72 -5.33 -10.22
C MET A 308 -12.91 -5.72 -9.32
N HIS A 309 -12.95 -5.28 -8.07
CA HIS A 309 -13.98 -5.69 -7.11
C HIS A 309 -15.36 -5.13 -7.48
N TRP A 310 -15.43 -3.92 -8.04
CA TRP A 310 -16.66 -3.37 -8.63
C TRP A 310 -17.14 -4.19 -9.83
N VAL A 311 -16.22 -4.56 -10.72
CA VAL A 311 -16.55 -5.30 -11.94
C VAL A 311 -16.98 -6.73 -11.62
N VAL A 312 -16.33 -7.39 -10.65
CA VAL A 312 -16.73 -8.73 -10.19
C VAL A 312 -18.11 -8.71 -9.57
N ASP A 313 -18.42 -7.75 -8.68
CA ASP A 313 -19.76 -7.70 -8.08
C ASP A 313 -20.86 -7.40 -9.12
N ALA A 314 -20.59 -6.52 -10.09
CA ALA A 314 -21.49 -6.29 -11.21
C ALA A 314 -21.67 -7.53 -12.10
N ALA A 315 -20.58 -8.27 -12.37
CA ALA A 315 -20.60 -9.52 -13.13
C ALA A 315 -21.39 -10.63 -12.41
N LEU A 316 -21.21 -10.78 -11.10
CA LEU A 316 -21.97 -11.74 -10.29
C LEU A 316 -23.45 -11.40 -10.22
N SER A 317 -23.78 -10.10 -10.13
CA SER A 317 -25.17 -9.62 -10.19
C SER A 317 -25.84 -10.01 -11.51
N VAL A 318 -25.22 -9.71 -12.66
CA VAL A 318 -25.79 -10.05 -13.97
C VAL A 318 -25.79 -11.56 -14.24
N ARG A 319 -24.82 -12.31 -13.70
CA ARG A 319 -24.81 -13.77 -13.76
C ARG A 319 -26.03 -14.38 -13.09
N ASN A 320 -26.43 -13.87 -11.92
CA ASN A 320 -27.60 -14.36 -11.20
C ASN A 320 -28.89 -14.05 -11.99
N LEU A 321 -28.99 -12.86 -12.61
CA LEU A 321 -30.09 -12.53 -13.52
C LEU A 321 -30.13 -13.49 -14.72
N PHE A 322 -28.98 -13.79 -15.31
CA PHE A 322 -28.86 -14.74 -16.41
C PHE A 322 -29.32 -16.15 -16.01
N ILE A 323 -28.91 -16.65 -14.84
CA ILE A 323 -29.33 -17.97 -14.36
C ILE A 323 -30.84 -18.00 -14.13
N ASN A 324 -31.43 -16.94 -13.59
CA ASN A 324 -32.89 -16.85 -13.43
C ASN A 324 -33.62 -16.82 -14.78
N TYR A 325 -33.01 -16.24 -15.81
CA TYR A 325 -33.56 -16.16 -17.16
C TYR A 325 -33.44 -17.50 -17.92
N ALA A 326 -32.27 -18.15 -17.88
CA ALA A 326 -31.93 -19.33 -18.72
C ALA A 326 -31.88 -20.67 -17.95
N GLY A 327 -32.09 -20.66 -16.63
CA GLY A 327 -31.99 -21.83 -15.74
C GLY A 327 -30.56 -22.26 -15.37
N SER A 328 -29.56 -21.90 -16.18
CA SER A 328 -28.14 -22.15 -15.93
C SER A 328 -27.29 -21.12 -16.66
N PHE A 329 -26.01 -20.95 -16.26
CA PHE A 329 -25.10 -20.07 -16.98
C PHE A 329 -24.52 -20.78 -18.20
N SER A 330 -24.67 -20.18 -19.40
CA SER A 330 -24.15 -20.72 -20.65
C SER A 330 -23.52 -19.62 -21.52
N PRO A 331 -22.17 -19.63 -21.69
CA PRO A 331 -21.47 -18.68 -22.56
C PRO A 331 -21.98 -18.62 -24.00
N SER A 332 -22.58 -19.70 -24.51
CA SER A 332 -23.04 -19.80 -25.90
C SER A 332 -24.26 -18.93 -26.22
N LEU A 333 -25.04 -18.53 -25.21
CA LEU A 333 -26.19 -17.64 -25.41
C LEU A 333 -25.80 -16.15 -25.44
N ILE A 334 -24.57 -15.83 -25.01
CA ILE A 334 -24.07 -14.47 -24.92
C ILE A 334 -23.48 -14.06 -26.26
N ARG A 335 -24.01 -12.97 -26.84
CA ARG A 335 -23.51 -12.34 -28.06
C ARG A 335 -22.36 -11.37 -27.77
N SER A 336 -22.51 -10.50 -26.78
CA SER A 336 -21.46 -9.56 -26.35
C SER A 336 -21.57 -9.21 -24.86
N ILE A 337 -20.44 -8.85 -24.25
CA ILE A 337 -20.33 -8.40 -22.86
C ILE A 337 -19.86 -6.96 -22.87
N MET A 338 -20.70 -6.02 -22.47
CA MET A 338 -20.34 -4.62 -22.33
C MET A 338 -19.88 -4.35 -20.90
N LEU A 339 -18.68 -3.79 -20.74
CA LEU A 339 -18.14 -3.33 -19.46
C LEU A 339 -18.11 -1.80 -19.47
N LYS A 340 -18.89 -1.16 -18.60
CA LYS A 340 -18.78 0.28 -18.36
C LYS A 340 -17.92 0.53 -17.13
N ILE A 341 -16.73 1.09 -17.37
CA ILE A 341 -15.65 1.23 -16.39
C ILE A 341 -14.90 2.55 -16.58
N PRO A 342 -14.20 3.07 -15.56
CA PRO A 342 -13.41 4.28 -15.75
C PRO A 342 -12.24 4.05 -16.72
N VAL A 343 -11.78 5.13 -17.36
CA VAL A 343 -10.58 5.10 -18.20
C VAL A 343 -9.37 4.74 -17.34
N SER A 344 -8.60 3.73 -17.76
CA SER A 344 -7.31 3.43 -17.14
C SER A 344 -6.30 2.84 -18.13
N LYS A 345 -5.04 3.28 -18.00
CA LYS A 345 -3.94 2.86 -18.87
C LYS A 345 -3.26 1.55 -18.47
N TYR A 346 -3.37 1.11 -17.20
CA TYR A 346 -2.62 -0.06 -16.72
C TYR A 346 -3.48 -1.25 -16.30
N ILE A 347 -4.80 -1.07 -16.13
CA ILE A 347 -5.75 -2.14 -15.78
C ILE A 347 -6.77 -2.49 -16.88
N ASN A 348 -6.68 -1.83 -18.04
CA ASN A 348 -7.40 -2.24 -19.25
C ASN A 348 -6.51 -3.22 -20.01
N ARG A 349 -6.79 -4.53 -19.87
CA ARG A 349 -5.96 -5.61 -20.42
C ARG A 349 -6.88 -6.70 -20.97
N PRO A 350 -7.28 -6.65 -22.25
CA PRO A 350 -8.30 -7.56 -22.78
C PRO A 350 -7.86 -9.02 -22.77
N PHE A 351 -6.58 -9.30 -23.01
CA PHE A 351 -6.04 -10.65 -23.08
C PHE A 351 -4.81 -10.79 -22.20
N PRO A 352 -4.96 -10.92 -20.87
CA PRO A 352 -3.82 -11.08 -19.98
C PRO A 352 -3.17 -12.44 -20.19
N SER A 353 -1.84 -12.46 -20.29
CA SER A 353 -1.06 -13.69 -20.51
C SER A 353 -0.29 -14.16 -19.28
N SER A 354 -0.41 -13.46 -18.15
CA SER A 354 0.27 -13.79 -16.90
C SER A 354 -0.60 -13.46 -15.69
N GLU A 355 -0.26 -14.05 -14.55
CA GLU A 355 -0.92 -13.79 -13.26
C GLU A 355 -1.00 -12.29 -12.97
N HIS A 356 0.12 -11.55 -13.05
CA HIS A 356 0.14 -10.12 -12.75
C HIS A 356 -0.71 -9.29 -13.72
N GLN A 357 -0.79 -9.68 -15.00
CA GLN A 357 -1.69 -9.01 -15.95
C GLN A 357 -3.16 -9.33 -15.66
N ALA A 358 -3.49 -10.57 -15.29
CA ALA A 358 -4.86 -10.98 -14.95
C ALA A 358 -5.38 -10.27 -13.69
N ARG A 359 -4.52 -10.06 -12.68
CA ARG A 359 -4.81 -9.23 -11.50
C ARG A 359 -5.12 -7.76 -11.84
N HIS A 360 -4.75 -7.31 -13.03
CA HIS A 360 -4.92 -5.94 -13.55
C HIS A 360 -5.72 -5.96 -14.87
N SER A 361 -6.76 -6.79 -14.97
CA SER A 361 -7.59 -6.89 -16.17
C SER A 361 -9.07 -6.88 -15.79
N PHE A 362 -9.77 -5.79 -16.12
CA PHE A 362 -11.23 -5.72 -15.92
C PHE A 362 -11.94 -6.86 -16.66
N GLN A 363 -11.52 -7.13 -17.88
CA GLN A 363 -12.10 -8.14 -18.77
C GLN A 363 -11.98 -9.53 -18.18
N PHE A 364 -10.78 -9.91 -17.74
CA PHE A 364 -10.53 -11.21 -17.12
C PHE A 364 -11.37 -11.41 -15.87
N ASN A 365 -11.40 -10.42 -14.97
CA ASN A 365 -12.11 -10.57 -13.70
C ASN A 365 -13.64 -10.62 -13.92
N ALA A 366 -14.17 -9.87 -14.89
CA ALA A 366 -15.57 -9.99 -15.31
C ALA A 366 -15.89 -11.39 -15.85
N CYS A 367 -15.10 -11.88 -16.82
CA CYS A 367 -15.35 -13.16 -17.47
C CYS A 367 -15.13 -14.34 -16.51
N ALA A 368 -14.13 -14.28 -15.63
CA ALA A 368 -13.92 -15.29 -14.59
C ALA A 368 -15.13 -15.34 -13.63
N ALA A 369 -15.61 -14.19 -13.16
CA ALA A 369 -16.79 -14.14 -12.29
C ALA A 369 -18.06 -14.67 -12.98
N LEU A 370 -18.25 -14.36 -14.27
CA LEU A 370 -19.37 -14.88 -15.05
C LEU A 370 -19.29 -16.41 -15.20
N LEU A 371 -18.13 -16.93 -15.57
CA LEU A 371 -17.92 -18.36 -15.82
C LEU A 371 -18.00 -19.18 -14.53
N ASP A 372 -17.25 -18.78 -13.51
CA ASP A 372 -17.03 -19.58 -12.30
C ASP A 372 -18.04 -19.27 -11.19
N GLY A 373 -18.71 -18.12 -11.26
CA GLY A 373 -19.58 -17.64 -10.17
C GLY A 373 -18.83 -17.11 -8.95
N GLU A 374 -17.50 -17.04 -9.03
CA GLU A 374 -16.63 -16.45 -8.00
C GLU A 374 -15.27 -16.04 -8.57
N VAL A 375 -14.52 -15.24 -7.83
CA VAL A 375 -13.11 -14.96 -8.09
C VAL A 375 -12.34 -15.15 -6.78
N GLY A 376 -11.27 -15.94 -6.80
CA GLY A 376 -10.46 -16.27 -5.64
C GLY A 376 -8.98 -16.46 -5.99
N LEU A 377 -8.18 -17.01 -5.07
CA LEU A 377 -6.75 -17.24 -5.29
C LEU A 377 -6.49 -18.11 -6.55
N GLY A 378 -7.25 -19.19 -6.70
CA GLY A 378 -7.11 -20.15 -7.81
C GLY A 378 -7.52 -19.60 -9.18
N SER A 379 -8.28 -18.49 -9.23
CA SER A 379 -8.69 -17.86 -10.49
C SER A 379 -7.48 -17.35 -11.28
N PHE A 380 -6.38 -16.98 -10.62
CA PHE A 380 -5.20 -16.38 -11.26
C PHE A 380 -4.10 -17.40 -11.60
N SER A 381 -4.37 -18.70 -11.47
CA SER A 381 -3.42 -19.73 -11.88
C SER A 381 -3.23 -19.75 -13.40
N GLU A 382 -2.08 -20.26 -13.87
CA GLU A 382 -1.80 -20.36 -15.31
C GLU A 382 -2.86 -21.18 -16.05
N SER A 383 -3.29 -22.31 -15.48
CA SER A 383 -4.34 -23.15 -16.05
C SER A 383 -5.68 -22.42 -16.13
N SER A 384 -6.06 -21.67 -15.09
CA SER A 384 -7.29 -20.86 -15.08
C SER A 384 -7.27 -19.76 -16.14
N ILE A 385 -6.13 -19.11 -16.34
CA ILE A 385 -5.94 -18.03 -17.34
C ILE A 385 -5.98 -18.56 -18.77
N GLN A 386 -5.53 -19.79 -19.00
CA GLN A 386 -5.43 -20.38 -20.35
C GLN A 386 -6.70 -21.12 -20.81
N ARG A 387 -7.76 -21.19 -19.98
CA ARG A 387 -9.02 -21.86 -20.33
C ARG A 387 -9.62 -21.33 -21.62
N GLN A 388 -10.11 -22.25 -22.45
CA GLN A 388 -10.69 -21.93 -23.75
C GLN A 388 -12.01 -21.17 -23.59
N GLU A 389 -12.86 -21.58 -22.65
CA GLU A 389 -14.15 -20.93 -22.37
C GLU A 389 -13.98 -19.50 -21.87
N LEU A 390 -12.90 -19.24 -21.11
CA LEU A 390 -12.55 -17.90 -20.68
C LEU A 390 -12.15 -17.02 -21.87
N ARG A 391 -11.33 -17.53 -22.78
CA ARG A 391 -10.92 -16.80 -24.00
C ARG A 391 -12.12 -16.48 -24.89
N GLU A 392 -13.03 -17.42 -25.06
CA GLU A 392 -14.28 -17.22 -25.80
C GLU A 392 -15.16 -16.12 -25.19
N LEU A 393 -15.19 -16.00 -23.87
CA LEU A 393 -15.87 -14.88 -23.21
C LEU A 393 -15.11 -13.56 -23.39
N LEU A 394 -13.78 -13.57 -23.29
CA LEU A 394 -12.95 -12.38 -23.48
C LEU A 394 -13.11 -11.79 -24.89
N ASP A 395 -13.23 -12.64 -25.92
CA ASP A 395 -13.47 -12.21 -27.32
C ASP A 395 -14.81 -11.47 -27.51
N LYS A 396 -15.74 -11.62 -26.56
CA LYS A 396 -17.05 -10.97 -26.58
C LYS A 396 -17.06 -9.63 -25.83
N VAL A 397 -15.96 -9.26 -25.17
CA VAL A 397 -15.92 -8.08 -24.30
C VAL A 397 -15.73 -6.79 -25.11
N VAL A 398 -16.62 -5.85 -24.87
CA VAL A 398 -16.55 -4.46 -25.33
C VAL A 398 -16.46 -3.56 -24.10
N VAL A 399 -15.58 -2.57 -24.15
CA VAL A 399 -15.37 -1.62 -23.04
C VAL A 399 -15.91 -0.25 -23.43
N GLU A 400 -16.71 0.33 -22.54
CA GLU A 400 -17.16 1.72 -22.61
C GLU A 400 -16.67 2.51 -21.39
N HIS A 401 -16.48 3.81 -21.58
CA HIS A 401 -15.97 4.74 -20.58
C HIS A 401 -16.96 5.89 -20.38
N PRO A 402 -17.95 5.75 -19.49
CA PRO A 402 -18.88 6.83 -19.17
C PRO A 402 -18.15 8.05 -18.62
N GLU A 403 -18.55 9.26 -19.02
CA GLU A 403 -17.91 10.51 -18.58
C GLU A 403 -18.06 10.75 -17.07
N ASP A 404 -19.12 10.24 -16.46
CA ASP A 404 -19.40 10.32 -15.02
C ASP A 404 -18.63 9.29 -14.19
N ASN A 405 -18.03 8.27 -14.82
CA ASN A 405 -17.26 7.23 -14.14
C ASN A 405 -15.75 7.57 -14.12
N VAL A 406 -15.34 8.36 -13.14
CA VAL A 406 -13.93 8.75 -12.96
C VAL A 406 -13.11 7.68 -12.26
N ALA A 407 -11.81 7.58 -12.60
CA ALA A 407 -10.85 6.63 -12.04
C ALA A 407 -10.43 6.99 -10.60
N ASN A 408 -11.38 6.95 -9.67
CA ASN A 408 -11.24 7.36 -8.28
C ASN A 408 -11.99 6.35 -7.41
N PHE A 409 -11.30 5.69 -6.48
CA PHE A 409 -11.89 4.63 -5.66
C PHE A 409 -13.07 5.09 -4.82
N ASP A 410 -13.17 6.39 -4.50
CA ASP A 410 -14.30 6.91 -3.75
C ASP A 410 -15.53 7.17 -4.63
N LYS A 411 -15.40 7.21 -5.96
CA LYS A 411 -16.49 7.59 -6.88
C LYS A 411 -16.85 6.56 -7.94
N MET A 412 -15.89 5.72 -8.33
CA MET A 412 -16.06 4.80 -9.45
C MET A 412 -17.14 3.74 -9.19
N TYR A 413 -17.71 3.24 -10.28
CA TYR A 413 -18.63 2.09 -10.28
C TYR A 413 -18.23 1.10 -11.38
N GLY A 414 -18.81 -0.10 -11.32
CA GLY A 414 -18.73 -1.10 -12.39
C GLY A 414 -20.12 -1.46 -12.88
N GLU A 415 -20.31 -1.56 -14.19
CA GLU A 415 -21.54 -2.08 -14.80
C GLU A 415 -21.18 -3.08 -15.90
N VAL A 416 -21.89 -4.21 -15.90
CA VAL A 416 -21.72 -5.31 -16.85
C VAL A 416 -23.06 -5.59 -17.49
N ALA A 417 -23.14 -5.48 -18.81
CA ALA A 417 -24.33 -5.82 -19.58
C ALA A 417 -24.05 -6.99 -20.53
N LEU A 418 -24.92 -7.99 -20.50
CA LEU A 418 -24.90 -9.16 -21.39
C LEU A 418 -25.96 -8.96 -22.47
N LEU A 419 -25.53 -8.80 -23.73
CA LEU A 419 -26.42 -8.89 -24.88
C LEU A 419 -26.53 -10.35 -25.29
N LEU A 420 -27.75 -10.90 -25.28
CA LEU A 420 -28.00 -12.28 -25.66
C LEU A 420 -28.22 -12.41 -27.17
N HIS A 421 -28.06 -13.62 -27.71
CA HIS A 421 -28.41 -13.91 -29.11
C HIS A 421 -29.90 -13.75 -29.40
N SER A 422 -30.78 -13.82 -28.40
CA SER A 422 -32.21 -13.49 -28.52
C SER A 422 -32.46 -12.00 -28.80
N GLY A 423 -31.49 -11.14 -28.48
CA GLY A 423 -31.64 -9.69 -28.49
C GLY A 423 -31.89 -9.06 -27.11
N ASP A 424 -32.19 -9.87 -26.09
CA ASP A 424 -32.40 -9.39 -24.73
C ASP A 424 -31.09 -8.87 -24.10
N ILE A 425 -31.21 -7.89 -23.20
CA ILE A 425 -30.08 -7.32 -22.46
C ILE A 425 -30.32 -7.52 -20.96
N LEU A 426 -29.33 -8.13 -20.30
CA LEU A 426 -29.30 -8.25 -18.84
C LEU A 426 -28.18 -7.36 -18.31
N THR A 427 -28.46 -6.57 -17.26
CA THR A 427 -27.49 -5.61 -16.72
C THR A 427 -27.32 -5.78 -15.22
N GLY A 428 -26.07 -5.84 -14.77
CA GLY A 428 -25.67 -5.78 -13.37
C GLY A 428 -24.80 -4.55 -13.13
N LYS A 429 -24.99 -3.90 -11.98
CA LYS A 429 -24.24 -2.70 -11.59
C LYS A 429 -23.79 -2.80 -10.13
N CYS A 430 -22.61 -2.27 -9.85
CA CYS A 430 -22.04 -2.17 -8.51
C CYS A 430 -21.47 -0.76 -8.31
N ASP A 431 -22.07 0.01 -7.40
CA ASP A 431 -21.54 1.31 -6.94
C ASP A 431 -20.60 1.16 -5.74
N THR A 432 -20.75 0.09 -4.96
CA THR A 432 -19.93 -0.23 -3.80
C THR A 432 -19.95 -1.74 -3.54
N PHE A 433 -18.78 -2.36 -3.49
CA PHE A 433 -18.63 -3.80 -3.22
C PHE A 433 -18.41 -4.10 -1.74
N TYR A 434 -18.70 -5.33 -1.32
CA TYR A 434 -18.41 -5.79 0.05
C TYR A 434 -16.91 -5.86 0.30
N GLY A 435 -16.42 -5.10 1.27
CA GLY A 435 -15.00 -4.89 1.57
C GLY A 435 -14.51 -3.46 1.29
N HIS A 436 -15.26 -2.65 0.55
CA HIS A 436 -14.99 -1.23 0.37
C HIS A 436 -15.19 -0.45 1.69
N TRP A 437 -14.54 0.71 1.91
CA TRP A 437 -14.73 1.49 3.16
C TRP A 437 -16.18 1.93 3.41
N ARG A 438 -17.01 2.02 2.36
CA ARG A 438 -18.47 2.29 2.47
C ARG A 438 -19.31 1.05 2.78
N ASN A 439 -18.77 -0.15 2.59
CA ASN A 439 -19.42 -1.43 2.92
C ASN A 439 -18.35 -2.39 3.45
N PRO A 440 -17.76 -2.11 4.63
CA PRO A 440 -16.56 -2.77 5.09
C PRO A 440 -16.83 -4.24 5.43
N LEU A 441 -15.79 -5.08 5.34
CA LEU A 441 -15.89 -6.46 5.82
C LEU A 441 -16.31 -6.49 7.30
N SER A 442 -17.18 -7.44 7.65
CA SER A 442 -17.47 -7.77 9.05
C SER A 442 -16.22 -8.34 9.73
N LYS A 443 -16.20 -8.36 11.07
CA LYS A 443 -15.12 -9.00 11.84
C LYS A 443 -14.97 -10.46 11.44
N GLU A 444 -16.08 -11.18 11.32
CA GLU A 444 -16.14 -12.60 10.96
C GLU A 444 -15.59 -12.86 9.55
N SER A 445 -15.94 -11.99 8.59
CA SER A 445 -15.45 -12.11 7.22
C SER A 445 -13.96 -11.83 7.11
N LEU A 446 -13.45 -10.86 7.86
CA LEU A 446 -12.02 -10.59 7.94
C LEU A 446 -11.25 -11.74 8.60
N LEU A 447 -11.79 -12.31 9.69
CA LEU A 447 -11.22 -13.48 10.35
C LEU A 447 -11.23 -14.70 9.42
N LYS A 448 -12.32 -14.93 8.67
CA LYS A 448 -12.39 -15.99 7.66
C LYS A 448 -11.34 -15.79 6.57
N LYS A 449 -11.17 -14.56 6.06
CA LYS A 449 -10.11 -14.22 5.10
C LYS A 449 -8.72 -14.52 5.69
N PHE A 450 -8.45 -14.07 6.92
CA PHE A 450 -7.18 -14.32 7.60
C PHE A 450 -6.88 -15.81 7.74
N ARG A 451 -7.83 -16.60 8.27
CA ARG A 451 -7.69 -18.07 8.40
C ARG A 451 -7.43 -18.73 7.06
N SER A 452 -8.20 -18.37 6.04
CA SER A 452 -8.04 -18.93 4.69
C SER A 452 -6.67 -18.62 4.11
N ASN A 453 -6.11 -17.44 4.36
CA ASN A 453 -4.78 -17.08 3.86
C ASN A 453 -3.67 -17.75 4.68
N ALA A 454 -3.79 -17.73 6.01
CA ALA A 454 -2.76 -18.24 6.91
C ALA A 454 -2.65 -19.78 6.90
N SER A 455 -3.73 -20.52 6.63
CA SER A 455 -3.74 -21.98 6.57
C SER A 455 -2.89 -22.59 5.46
N HIS A 456 -2.48 -21.78 4.47
CA HIS A 456 -1.51 -22.19 3.46
C HIS A 456 -0.09 -22.41 4.02
N VAL A 457 0.22 -21.85 5.18
CA VAL A 457 1.59 -21.82 5.73
C VAL A 457 1.69 -22.12 7.23
N LEU A 458 0.62 -21.94 8.00
CA LEU A 458 0.61 -22.14 9.45
C LEU A 458 -0.43 -23.19 9.87
N PRO A 459 -0.17 -23.95 10.95
CA PRO A 459 -1.18 -24.80 11.58
C PRO A 459 -2.23 -23.96 12.31
N GLU A 460 -3.45 -24.51 12.46
CA GLU A 460 -4.61 -23.83 13.06
C GLU A 460 -4.32 -23.20 14.43
N GLU A 461 -3.58 -23.89 15.31
CA GLU A 461 -3.20 -23.38 16.63
C GLU A 461 -2.47 -22.03 16.54
N LYS A 462 -1.53 -21.89 15.59
CA LYS A 462 -0.79 -20.64 15.38
C LYS A 462 -1.68 -19.55 14.79
N ILE A 463 -2.62 -19.92 13.92
CA ILE A 463 -3.58 -18.99 13.32
C ILE A 463 -4.42 -18.35 14.42
N GLU A 464 -5.01 -19.14 15.31
CA GLU A 464 -5.82 -18.63 16.41
C GLU A 464 -4.98 -17.85 17.45
N ALA A 465 -3.73 -18.26 17.68
CA ALA A 465 -2.81 -17.50 18.52
C ALA A 465 -2.53 -16.09 17.95
N ILE A 466 -2.29 -15.97 16.64
CA ILE A 466 -2.09 -14.67 15.98
C ILE A 466 -3.37 -13.81 16.08
N ILE A 467 -4.54 -14.39 15.82
CA ILE A 467 -5.83 -13.67 15.97
C ILE A 467 -5.94 -13.10 17.39
N THR A 468 -5.66 -13.92 18.40
CA THR A 468 -5.73 -13.52 19.81
C THR A 468 -4.72 -12.43 20.14
N LEU A 469 -3.48 -12.56 19.67
CA LEU A 469 -2.43 -11.54 19.86
C LEU A 469 -2.80 -10.21 19.22
N VAL A 470 -3.37 -10.21 18.01
CA VAL A 470 -3.79 -8.98 17.33
C VAL A 470 -5.02 -8.38 18.00
N ASP A 471 -6.02 -9.18 18.40
CA ASP A 471 -7.23 -8.68 19.07
C ASP A 471 -6.91 -8.03 20.42
N ASN A 472 -5.90 -8.55 21.13
CA ASN A 472 -5.40 -8.05 22.41
C ASN A 472 -4.13 -7.18 22.29
N LEU A 473 -3.80 -6.68 21.10
CA LEU A 473 -2.51 -6.05 20.81
C LEU A 473 -2.17 -4.92 21.78
N GLU A 474 -3.12 -4.05 22.11
CA GLU A 474 -2.92 -2.92 23.03
C GLU A 474 -2.47 -3.31 24.44
N ASN A 475 -2.70 -4.56 24.86
CA ASN A 475 -2.38 -5.03 26.21
C ASN A 475 -1.08 -5.86 26.25
N LEU A 476 -0.38 -6.03 25.12
CA LEU A 476 0.89 -6.75 25.10
C LEU A 476 1.98 -5.92 25.78
N SER A 477 2.70 -6.53 26.72
CA SER A 477 3.90 -5.92 27.33
C SER A 477 5.11 -5.93 26.39
N ASP A 478 5.14 -6.84 25.41
CA ASP A 478 6.19 -6.95 24.39
C ASP A 478 5.56 -7.22 23.01
N SER A 479 5.61 -6.21 22.14
CA SER A 479 5.06 -6.30 20.78
C SER A 479 5.87 -7.24 19.86
N SER A 480 7.10 -7.61 20.22
CA SER A 480 7.91 -8.53 19.41
C SER A 480 7.35 -9.96 19.41
N GLN A 481 6.49 -10.31 20.37
CA GLN A 481 5.74 -11.57 20.39
C GLN A 481 4.93 -11.77 19.11
N LEU A 482 4.35 -10.69 18.56
CA LEU A 482 3.62 -10.75 17.30
C LEU A 482 4.55 -11.13 16.14
N ALA A 483 5.76 -10.57 16.05
CA ALA A 483 6.70 -10.91 14.99
C ALA A 483 7.30 -12.33 15.15
N CYS A 484 7.35 -12.85 16.37
CA CYS A 484 7.85 -14.20 16.65
C CYS A 484 6.85 -15.31 16.29
N SER A 485 5.56 -15.00 16.15
CA SER A 485 4.53 -15.97 15.77
C SER A 485 4.36 -16.16 14.26
N LEU A 486 4.96 -15.28 13.43
CA LEU A 486 4.90 -15.24 11.97
C LEU A 486 6.10 -15.93 11.31
#